data_AF-A0A8T6LK55-F1
#
_entry.id   AF-A0A8T6LK55-F1
#
_cell.length_a   1.000
_cell.length_b   1.000
_cell.length_c   1.000
_cell.angle_alpha   90.00
_cell.angle_beta   90.00
_cell.angle_gamma   90.00
#
_symmetry.space_group_name_H-M   'P 1'
#
loop_
_entity.id
_entity.type
_entity.pdbx_description
1 polymer ?
#
loop_
_entity_poly.entity_id
_entity_poly.type
_entity_poly.pdbx_seq_one_letter_code
_entity_poly.pdbx_strand_id
1 'polypeptide(L)'
;MPAGEDPEDLEGRHWRFFRNQAVTSVTAQDQARRLTRGTRVLAWFLRVVGLTALLLGGIGAASAIHVYVKEKTTSVAVLRCIGARERSVFNAYLFQAVALGLVGSVAGVAGGIGLQRLLPLLIADVLPVAIEARVDRTAVVAGLATGMAAAALFALVPLLRIRGIAPLQALRADFEPQVTARSRLDRVFAFGALVGGMLLLSLWQAPEPEHGLAFAGGLSAALLLLYGTAVALTRVTRRYFPARASYAVRQGVANLFRPQNQTAAVMLALGLGAFLITTVLAVQASLGRVLSVDGGQEQPNLLFFDVQPDQRDGVTELVAAAGGGPVDLTAVVPARISSLNGRPAAEILRDRRDGGPARWAVRRLYRNTSRAELSDTEELVAGRWWGEGTAPDGDNGGDPPDGVSLDADLADDLRVGIGDRITWDVQGVPVPTTVRNLRRVDWDRFDINFLVVAEPGVFDQAPRSYLGLARIVDPDARARMQRNLVLSLPNVSVLDLALIQEALDTILGRVGGAIRFLAFFIALAGVVVLVGSLSTSRFQRMRESALLKTLGARRSL
;
A
#
# COMPACT_ATOMS: atom_id res chain seq x y z
N MET A 1 -20.88 -31.48 3.36
CA MET A 1 -21.02 -31.66 1.90
C MET A 1 -20.79 -33.14 1.57
N PRO A 2 -21.50 -33.71 0.59
CA PRO A 2 -21.14 -35.00 0.02
C PRO A 2 -19.70 -34.95 -0.48
N ALA A 3 -18.91 -36.01 -0.28
CA ALA A 3 -17.52 -36.03 -0.71
C ALA A 3 -17.44 -35.98 -2.24
N GLY A 4 -16.70 -35.00 -2.78
CA GLY A 4 -16.38 -34.91 -4.21
C GLY A 4 -17.22 -33.94 -5.05
N GLU A 5 -18.18 -33.21 -4.46
CA GLU A 5 -18.92 -32.17 -5.19
C GLU A 5 -18.30 -30.78 -5.00
N ASP A 6 -18.18 -30.02 -6.09
CA ASP A 6 -17.74 -28.63 -6.06
C ASP A 6 -18.82 -27.75 -5.40
N PRO A 7 -18.48 -26.97 -4.35
CA PRO A 7 -19.39 -26.03 -3.70
C PRO A 7 -20.14 -25.10 -4.67
N GLU A 8 -19.46 -24.60 -5.71
CA GLU A 8 -20.04 -23.66 -6.66
C GLU A 8 -21.12 -24.33 -7.53
N ASP A 9 -20.92 -25.59 -7.91
CA ASP A 9 -21.91 -26.40 -8.64
C ASP A 9 -23.10 -26.81 -7.75
N LEU A 10 -22.88 -27.01 -6.45
CA LEU A 10 -23.95 -27.34 -5.50
C LEU A 10 -24.82 -26.11 -5.22
N GLU A 11 -24.21 -24.94 -5.06
CA GLU A 11 -24.92 -23.65 -4.97
C GLU A 11 -25.66 -23.35 -6.27
N GLY A 12 -25.04 -23.59 -7.43
CA GLY A 12 -25.66 -23.43 -8.75
C GLY A 12 -26.88 -24.33 -8.95
N ARG A 13 -26.81 -25.61 -8.56
CA ARG A 13 -27.94 -26.57 -8.67
C ARG A 13 -29.08 -26.24 -7.71
N HIS A 14 -28.76 -25.81 -6.48
CA HIS A 14 -29.76 -25.49 -5.45
C HIS A 14 -29.98 -23.99 -5.27
N TRP A 15 -29.67 -23.18 -6.29
CA TRP A 15 -29.67 -21.71 -6.19
C TRP A 15 -31.01 -21.14 -5.72
N ARG A 16 -32.13 -21.78 -6.07
CA ARG A 16 -33.48 -21.40 -5.57
C ARG A 16 -33.62 -21.61 -4.06
N PHE A 17 -33.09 -22.68 -3.52
CA PHE A 17 -33.11 -22.99 -2.08
C PHE A 17 -32.23 -22.01 -1.29
N PHE A 18 -30.96 -21.86 -1.68
CA PHE A 18 -30.04 -20.91 -1.06
C PHE A 18 -30.56 -19.47 -1.11
N ARG A 19 -31.15 -19.07 -2.24
CA ARG A 19 -31.76 -17.75 -2.41
C ARG A 19 -33.00 -17.55 -1.56
N ASN A 20 -33.91 -18.51 -1.52
CA ASN A 20 -35.19 -18.39 -0.81
C ASN A 20 -35.01 -18.47 0.72
N GLN A 21 -34.03 -19.24 1.21
CA GLN A 21 -33.77 -19.38 2.64
C GLN A 21 -32.70 -18.43 3.19
N ALA A 22 -32.12 -17.58 2.33
CA ALA A 22 -31.06 -16.64 2.72
C ALA A 22 -29.84 -17.29 3.38
N VAL A 23 -29.46 -18.45 2.89
CA VAL A 23 -28.24 -19.17 3.30
C VAL A 23 -27.08 -18.74 2.41
N THR A 24 -25.96 -18.34 3.01
CA THR A 24 -24.70 -18.06 2.31
C THR A 24 -23.70 -19.19 2.51
N SER A 25 -23.05 -19.62 1.42
CA SER A 25 -21.91 -20.56 1.45
C SER A 25 -20.61 -19.78 1.63
N VAL A 26 -19.73 -20.29 2.49
CA VAL A 26 -18.33 -19.83 2.57
C VAL A 26 -17.46 -21.07 2.45
N THR A 27 -16.66 -21.14 1.39
CA THR A 27 -15.78 -22.30 1.16
C THR A 27 -14.38 -22.07 1.73
N ALA A 28 -13.65 -23.16 2.00
CA ALA A 28 -12.24 -23.08 2.36
C ALA A 28 -11.40 -22.44 1.25
N GLN A 29 -11.80 -22.61 -0.02
CA GLN A 29 -11.17 -21.93 -1.15
C GLN A 29 -11.45 -20.43 -1.17
N ASP A 30 -12.64 -19.96 -0.75
CA ASP A 30 -12.93 -18.53 -0.65
C ASP A 30 -12.15 -17.86 0.49
N GLN A 31 -11.99 -18.56 1.61
CA GLN A 31 -11.10 -18.16 2.70
C GLN A 31 -9.64 -18.10 2.21
N ALA A 32 -9.18 -19.10 1.46
CA ALA A 32 -7.86 -19.09 0.84
C ALA A 32 -7.70 -17.96 -0.20
N ARG A 33 -8.71 -17.70 -1.04
CA ARG A 33 -8.73 -16.59 -2.02
C ARG A 33 -8.64 -15.23 -1.31
N ARG A 34 -9.26 -15.06 -0.15
CA ARG A 34 -9.16 -13.85 0.70
C ARG A 34 -7.76 -13.66 1.27
N LEU A 35 -7.13 -14.71 1.79
CA LEU A 35 -5.71 -14.70 2.21
C LEU A 35 -4.78 -14.40 1.02
N THR A 36 -5.11 -14.89 -0.17
CA THR A 36 -4.34 -14.66 -1.40
C THR A 36 -4.35 -13.19 -1.84
N ARG A 37 -5.40 -12.42 -1.53
CA ARG A 37 -5.46 -10.99 -1.88
C ARG A 37 -4.32 -10.19 -1.22
N GLY A 38 -4.03 -10.45 0.06
CA GLY A 38 -2.88 -9.84 0.75
C GLY A 38 -1.54 -10.23 0.12
N THR A 39 -1.36 -11.50 -0.23
CA THR A 39 -0.15 -11.97 -0.93
C THR A 39 0.01 -11.35 -2.32
N ARG A 40 -1.09 -11.09 -3.04
CA ARG A 40 -1.08 -10.46 -4.37
C ARG A 40 -0.67 -8.99 -4.28
N VAL A 41 -1.19 -8.25 -3.28
CA VAL A 41 -0.79 -6.87 -3.02
C VAL A 41 0.68 -6.79 -2.65
N LEU A 42 1.16 -7.67 -1.76
CA LEU A 42 2.57 -7.75 -1.39
C LEU A 42 3.44 -8.08 -2.60
N ALA A 43 3.07 -9.07 -3.41
CA ALA A 43 3.80 -9.45 -4.62
C ALA A 43 3.87 -8.30 -5.64
N TRP A 44 2.76 -7.58 -5.84
CA TRP A 44 2.73 -6.40 -6.71
C TRP A 44 3.63 -5.29 -6.17
N PHE A 45 3.55 -4.98 -4.87
CA PHE A 45 4.38 -3.98 -4.23
C PHE A 45 5.88 -4.31 -4.38
N LEU A 46 6.27 -5.57 -4.13
CA LEU A 46 7.66 -6.04 -4.31
C LEU A 46 8.12 -5.88 -5.77
N ARG A 47 7.26 -6.20 -6.73
CA ARG A 47 7.56 -6.04 -8.16
C ARG A 47 7.76 -4.58 -8.55
N VAL A 48 6.88 -3.69 -8.10
CA VAL A 48 6.96 -2.25 -8.35
C VAL A 48 8.26 -1.67 -7.82
N VAL A 49 8.60 -2.01 -6.58
CA VAL A 49 9.85 -1.54 -5.97
C VAL A 49 11.06 -2.15 -6.68
N GLY A 50 10.99 -3.42 -7.10
CA GLY A 50 12.01 -4.06 -7.92
C GLY A 50 12.23 -3.36 -9.27
N LEU A 51 11.16 -3.00 -9.98
CA LEU A 51 11.24 -2.24 -11.23
C LEU A 51 11.87 -0.86 -11.02
N THR A 52 11.61 -0.24 -9.87
CA THR A 52 12.22 1.05 -9.59
C THR A 52 13.70 0.94 -9.21
N ALA A 53 14.09 -0.10 -8.48
CA ALA A 53 15.49 -0.44 -8.25
C ALA A 53 16.23 -0.73 -9.57
N LEU A 54 15.57 -1.41 -10.51
CA LEU A 54 16.08 -1.67 -11.86
C LEU A 54 16.30 -0.36 -12.63
N LEU A 55 15.37 0.59 -12.56
CA LEU A 55 15.52 1.91 -13.18
C LEU A 55 16.71 2.67 -12.57
N LEU A 56 16.83 2.70 -11.24
CA LEU A 56 17.95 3.34 -10.55
C LEU A 56 19.28 2.71 -10.98
N GLY A 57 19.40 1.39 -10.96
CA GLY A 57 20.57 0.66 -11.46
C GLY A 57 20.85 0.95 -12.94
N GLY A 58 19.80 1.07 -13.75
CA GLY A 58 19.88 1.43 -15.16
C GLY A 58 20.45 2.83 -15.41
N ILE A 59 20.10 3.84 -14.60
CA ILE A 59 20.71 5.18 -14.66
C ILE A 59 22.23 5.09 -14.38
N GLY A 60 22.62 4.25 -13.42
CA GLY A 60 24.03 3.93 -13.15
C GLY A 60 24.73 3.29 -14.34
N ALA A 61 24.12 2.27 -14.94
CA ALA A 61 24.65 1.60 -16.13
C ALA A 61 24.77 2.56 -17.33
N ALA A 62 23.75 3.39 -17.58
CA ALA A 62 23.78 4.42 -18.62
C ALA A 62 24.93 5.42 -18.39
N SER A 63 25.15 5.83 -17.15
CA SER A 63 26.24 6.73 -16.78
C SER A 63 27.60 6.08 -17.01
N ALA A 64 27.79 4.83 -16.57
CA ALA A 64 29.04 4.09 -16.78
C ALA A 64 29.35 3.89 -18.26
N ILE A 65 28.35 3.50 -19.06
CA ILE A 65 28.50 3.35 -20.51
C ILE A 65 28.79 4.71 -21.16
N HIS A 66 28.17 5.79 -20.69
CA HIS A 66 28.48 7.12 -21.17
C HIS A 66 29.96 7.49 -20.97
N VAL A 67 30.54 7.18 -19.80
CA VAL A 67 31.98 7.36 -19.55
C VAL A 67 32.81 6.50 -20.48
N TYR A 68 32.49 5.22 -20.57
CA TYR A 68 33.23 4.26 -21.39
C TYR A 68 33.26 4.68 -22.86
N VAL A 69 32.12 5.12 -23.41
CA VAL A 69 32.03 5.68 -24.76
C VAL A 69 32.90 6.92 -24.90
N LYS A 70 32.87 7.84 -23.91
CA LYS A 70 33.68 9.06 -23.93
C LYS A 70 35.18 8.75 -23.96
N GLU A 71 35.65 7.79 -23.16
CA GLU A 71 37.04 7.32 -23.15
C GLU A 71 37.47 6.67 -24.46
N LYS A 72 36.54 5.95 -25.12
CA LYS A 72 36.80 5.26 -26.39
C LYS A 72 36.56 6.11 -27.63
N THR A 73 36.17 7.39 -27.50
CA THR A 73 35.89 8.29 -28.62
C THR A 73 37.06 8.35 -29.62
N THR A 74 38.29 8.49 -29.13
CA THR A 74 39.49 8.54 -29.99
C THR A 74 39.72 7.22 -30.72
N SER A 75 39.59 6.09 -30.02
CA SER A 75 39.71 4.75 -30.64
C SER A 75 38.65 4.52 -31.73
N VAL A 76 37.41 4.96 -31.48
CA VAL A 76 36.33 4.91 -32.47
C VAL A 76 36.66 5.79 -33.68
N ALA A 77 37.16 7.01 -33.46
CA ALA A 77 37.53 7.90 -34.55
C ALA A 77 38.63 7.29 -35.43
N VAL A 78 39.65 6.64 -34.83
CA VAL A 78 40.70 5.91 -35.56
C VAL A 78 40.13 4.75 -36.37
N LEU A 79 39.26 3.91 -35.79
CA LEU A 79 38.57 2.84 -36.50
C LEU A 79 37.77 3.37 -37.70
N ARG A 80 37.10 4.51 -37.54
CA ARG A 80 36.38 5.18 -38.62
C ARG A 80 37.31 5.72 -39.70
N CYS A 81 38.50 6.25 -39.35
CA CYS A 81 39.52 6.66 -40.33
C CYS A 81 40.03 5.49 -41.17
N ILE A 82 40.11 4.29 -40.59
CA ILE A 82 40.55 3.06 -41.28
C ILE A 82 39.41 2.43 -42.14
N GLY A 83 38.20 3.02 -42.12
CA GLY A 83 37.07 2.61 -42.97
C GLY A 83 35.99 1.80 -42.27
N ALA A 84 36.00 1.68 -40.93
CA ALA A 84 34.93 1.01 -40.21
C ALA A 84 33.58 1.76 -40.37
N ARG A 85 32.53 1.03 -40.76
CA ARG A 85 31.17 1.58 -40.89
C ARG A 85 30.57 1.88 -39.51
N GLU A 86 29.75 2.93 -39.43
CA GLU A 86 29.05 3.35 -38.19
C GLU A 86 28.26 2.22 -37.52
N ARG A 87 27.59 1.39 -38.32
CA ARG A 87 26.80 0.25 -37.83
C ARG A 87 27.69 -0.84 -37.23
N SER A 88 28.85 -1.11 -37.83
CA SER A 88 29.79 -2.13 -37.34
C SER A 88 30.38 -1.74 -35.99
N VAL A 89 30.80 -0.48 -35.85
CA VAL A 89 31.31 0.03 -34.58
C VAL A 89 30.21 0.05 -33.52
N PHE A 90 29.02 0.55 -33.86
CA PHE A 90 27.87 0.55 -32.95
C PHE A 90 27.51 -0.87 -32.47
N ASN A 91 27.42 -1.85 -33.38
CA ASN A 91 27.09 -3.23 -33.05
C ASN A 91 28.15 -3.89 -32.15
N ALA A 92 29.44 -3.59 -32.36
CA ALA A 92 30.51 -4.11 -31.51
C ALA A 92 30.38 -3.64 -30.06
N TYR A 93 30.12 -2.34 -29.85
CA TYR A 93 29.92 -1.81 -28.50
C TYR A 93 28.56 -2.22 -27.91
N LEU A 94 27.52 -2.38 -28.74
CA LEU A 94 26.23 -2.90 -28.28
C LEU A 94 26.38 -4.34 -27.79
N PHE A 95 27.11 -5.19 -28.52
CA PHE A 95 27.41 -6.56 -28.10
C PHE A 95 28.17 -6.58 -26.77
N GLN A 96 29.18 -5.71 -26.60
CA GLN A 96 29.88 -5.58 -25.30
C GLN A 96 28.93 -5.21 -24.16
N ALA A 97 28.04 -4.23 -24.39
CA ALA A 97 27.06 -3.81 -23.39
C ALA A 97 26.06 -4.92 -23.03
N VAL A 98 25.56 -5.66 -24.03
CA VAL A 98 24.66 -6.80 -23.83
C VAL A 98 25.37 -7.95 -23.12
N ALA A 99 26.62 -8.25 -23.47
CA ALA A 99 27.41 -9.28 -22.79
C ALA A 99 27.65 -8.93 -21.32
N LEU A 100 28.01 -7.69 -21.02
CA LEU A 100 28.12 -7.19 -19.64
C LEU A 100 26.76 -7.25 -18.91
N GLY A 101 25.68 -6.91 -19.61
CA GLY A 101 24.31 -7.03 -19.08
C GLY A 101 23.91 -8.47 -18.77
N LEU A 102 24.31 -9.43 -19.61
CA LEU A 102 24.08 -10.86 -19.37
C LEU A 102 24.84 -11.34 -18.13
N VAL A 103 26.14 -11.00 -18.03
CA VAL A 103 26.96 -11.34 -16.85
C VAL A 103 26.34 -10.72 -15.59
N GLY A 104 25.94 -9.45 -15.64
CA GLY A 104 25.27 -8.78 -14.53
C GLY A 104 23.94 -9.41 -14.15
N SER A 105 23.14 -9.83 -15.14
CA SER A 105 21.84 -10.47 -14.91
C SER A 105 22.00 -11.87 -14.31
N VAL A 106 22.97 -12.66 -14.78
CA VAL A 106 23.30 -13.97 -14.21
C VAL A 106 23.80 -13.82 -12.77
N ALA A 107 24.70 -12.87 -12.51
CA ALA A 107 25.17 -12.58 -11.16
C ALA A 107 24.03 -12.11 -10.23
N GLY A 108 23.13 -11.26 -10.74
CA GLY A 108 21.96 -10.79 -10.00
C GLY A 108 20.99 -11.91 -9.65
N VAL A 109 20.69 -12.81 -10.60
CA VAL A 109 19.84 -13.99 -10.34
C VAL A 109 20.51 -14.96 -9.39
N ALA A 110 21.82 -15.23 -9.55
CA ALA A 110 22.57 -16.07 -8.62
C ALA A 110 22.57 -15.49 -7.19
N GLY A 111 22.76 -14.17 -7.06
CA GLY A 111 22.63 -13.45 -5.80
C GLY A 111 21.22 -13.53 -5.22
N GLY A 112 20.18 -13.42 -6.06
CA GLY A 112 18.79 -13.57 -5.67
C GLY A 112 18.46 -14.98 -5.17
N ILE A 113 18.97 -16.03 -5.82
CA ILE A 113 18.83 -17.42 -5.36
C ILE A 113 19.59 -17.64 -4.04
N GLY A 114 20.82 -17.13 -3.94
CA GLY A 114 21.62 -17.21 -2.71
C GLY A 114 20.90 -16.54 -1.55
N LEU A 115 20.31 -15.37 -1.80
CA LEU A 115 19.50 -14.66 -0.83
C LEU A 115 18.21 -15.42 -0.48
N GLN A 116 17.52 -16.02 -1.46
CA GLN A 116 16.33 -16.83 -1.21
C GLN A 116 16.63 -18.01 -0.26
N ARG A 117 17.85 -18.56 -0.31
CA ARG A 117 18.31 -19.62 0.61
C ARG A 117 18.69 -19.10 1.99
N LEU A 118 19.16 -17.86 2.06
CA LEU A 118 19.59 -17.21 3.31
C LEU A 118 18.39 -16.63 4.10
N LEU A 119 17.33 -16.21 3.40
CA LEU A 119 16.17 -15.54 3.99
C LEU A 119 15.47 -16.36 5.09
N PRO A 120 15.23 -17.69 4.92
CA PRO A 120 14.65 -18.51 5.98
C PRO A 120 15.50 -18.57 7.23
N LEU A 121 16.84 -18.51 7.11
CA LEU A 121 17.76 -18.51 8.27
C LEU A 121 17.70 -17.20 9.05
N LEU A 122 17.48 -16.07 8.36
CA LEU A 122 17.42 -14.73 8.98
C LEU A 122 16.05 -14.39 9.57
N ILE A 123 14.99 -15.08 9.15
CA ILE A 123 13.60 -14.76 9.50
C ILE A 123 12.88 -15.98 10.12
N ALA A 124 13.61 -17.06 10.46
CA ALA A 124 13.06 -18.27 11.06
C ALA A 124 12.25 -17.98 12.34
N ASP A 125 12.78 -17.11 13.20
CA ASP A 125 12.14 -16.74 14.48
C ASP A 125 10.84 -15.97 14.28
N VAL A 126 10.61 -15.42 13.08
CA VAL A 126 9.45 -14.61 12.77
C VAL A 126 8.42 -15.41 11.98
N LEU A 127 8.75 -16.50 11.28
CA LEU A 127 7.82 -17.24 10.40
C LEU A 127 7.44 -18.62 10.99
N PRO A 128 6.20 -18.82 11.49
CA PRO A 128 5.73 -20.08 12.10
C PRO A 128 5.39 -21.16 11.06
N VAL A 129 5.91 -21.05 9.83
CA VAL A 129 5.65 -21.96 8.73
C VAL A 129 6.98 -22.35 8.10
N ALA A 130 7.19 -23.65 7.89
CA ALA A 130 8.37 -24.15 7.20
C ALA A 130 8.37 -23.64 5.74
N ILE A 131 9.30 -22.74 5.42
CA ILE A 131 9.44 -22.21 4.05
C ILE A 131 10.33 -23.16 3.25
N GLU A 132 9.73 -23.94 2.36
CA GLU A 132 10.48 -24.67 1.35
C GLU A 132 11.01 -23.70 0.28
N ALA A 133 12.32 -23.42 0.32
CA ALA A 133 12.98 -22.60 -0.69
C ALA A 133 13.12 -23.36 -2.02
N ARG A 134 12.05 -23.37 -2.83
CA ARG A 134 12.07 -23.89 -4.20
C ARG A 134 12.45 -22.81 -5.19
N VAL A 135 13.36 -23.16 -6.11
CA VAL A 135 13.74 -22.28 -7.21
C VAL A 135 12.69 -22.40 -8.31
N ASP A 136 11.95 -21.32 -8.54
CA ASP A 136 11.02 -21.23 -9.65
C ASP A 136 11.77 -20.86 -10.94
N ARG A 137 11.67 -21.72 -11.95
CA ARG A 137 12.30 -21.50 -13.26
C ARG A 137 11.75 -20.25 -13.95
N THR A 138 10.48 -19.94 -13.75
CA THR A 138 9.85 -18.77 -14.38
C THR A 138 10.41 -17.47 -13.81
N ALA A 139 10.64 -17.40 -12.50
CA ALA A 139 11.25 -16.26 -11.84
C ALA A 139 12.70 -16.03 -12.29
N VAL A 140 13.47 -17.11 -12.49
CA VAL A 140 14.84 -17.05 -13.02
C VAL A 140 14.86 -16.46 -14.44
N VAL A 141 14.02 -16.97 -15.34
CA VAL A 141 13.94 -16.48 -16.72
C VAL A 141 13.45 -15.04 -16.76
N ALA A 142 12.43 -14.70 -15.97
CA ALA A 142 11.94 -13.33 -15.85
C ALA A 142 13.00 -12.36 -15.32
N GLY A 143 13.80 -12.78 -14.32
CA GLY A 143 14.91 -11.98 -13.80
C GLY A 143 16.00 -11.74 -14.84
N LEU A 144 16.39 -12.77 -15.59
CA LEU A 144 17.36 -12.63 -16.68
C LEU A 144 16.83 -11.71 -17.79
N ALA A 145 15.58 -11.90 -18.21
CA ALA A 145 14.97 -11.12 -19.28
C ALA A 145 14.83 -9.64 -18.90
N THR A 146 14.40 -9.34 -17.67
CA THR A 146 14.26 -7.95 -17.19
C THR A 146 15.60 -7.26 -17.04
N GLY A 147 16.61 -7.95 -16.49
CA GLY A 147 17.98 -7.44 -16.37
C GLY A 147 18.60 -7.14 -17.74
N MET A 148 18.49 -8.07 -18.70
CA MET A 148 18.98 -7.86 -20.07
C MET A 148 18.24 -6.74 -20.78
N ALA A 149 16.90 -6.69 -20.66
CA ALA A 149 16.09 -5.64 -21.27
C ALA A 149 16.49 -4.26 -20.74
N ALA A 150 16.62 -4.13 -19.41
CA ALA A 150 17.07 -2.89 -18.80
C ALA A 150 18.49 -2.51 -19.26
N ALA A 151 19.45 -3.45 -19.23
CA ALA A 151 20.80 -3.19 -19.69
C ALA A 151 20.82 -2.67 -21.13
N ALA A 152 20.09 -3.31 -22.04
CA ALA A 152 19.99 -2.88 -23.44
C ALA A 152 19.34 -1.49 -23.59
N LEU A 153 18.22 -1.24 -22.90
CA LEU A 153 17.49 0.03 -22.96
C LEU A 153 18.32 1.21 -22.45
N PHE A 154 18.97 1.05 -21.29
CA PHE A 154 19.79 2.10 -20.69
C PHE A 154 21.13 2.31 -21.41
N ALA A 155 21.68 1.26 -22.00
CA ALA A 155 22.88 1.33 -22.83
C ALA A 155 22.63 2.08 -24.15
N LEU A 156 21.42 1.96 -24.72
CA LEU A 156 21.10 2.48 -26.05
C LEU A 156 21.35 4.00 -26.19
N VAL A 157 20.95 4.78 -25.17
CA VAL A 157 21.09 6.25 -25.17
C VAL A 157 22.55 6.71 -25.31
N PRO A 158 23.50 6.29 -24.46
CA PRO A 158 24.91 6.65 -24.61
C PRO A 158 25.57 6.01 -25.85
N LEU A 159 25.19 4.79 -26.24
CA LEU A 159 25.76 4.09 -27.40
C LEU A 159 25.43 4.75 -28.74
N LEU A 160 24.23 5.30 -28.90
CA LEU A 160 23.86 5.95 -30.16
C LEU A 160 24.73 7.19 -30.46
N ARG A 161 25.37 7.78 -29.44
CA ARG A 161 26.35 8.86 -29.64
C ARG A 161 27.58 8.40 -30.44
N ILE A 162 27.91 7.12 -30.41
CA ILE A 162 29.05 6.55 -31.17
C ILE A 162 28.88 6.78 -32.67
N ARG A 163 27.65 6.70 -33.19
CA ARG A 163 27.36 6.92 -34.62
C ARG A 163 27.70 8.35 -35.07
N GLY A 164 27.61 9.31 -34.15
CA GLY A 164 27.92 10.73 -34.41
C GLY A 164 29.40 11.10 -34.28
N ILE A 165 30.29 10.18 -33.93
CA ILE A 165 31.73 10.46 -33.75
C ILE A 165 32.37 10.67 -35.12
N ALA A 166 32.85 11.88 -35.41
CA ALA A 166 33.49 12.18 -36.69
C ALA A 166 34.94 11.64 -36.73
N PRO A 167 35.43 11.14 -37.89
CA PRO A 167 36.84 10.74 -38.06
C PRO A 167 37.83 11.84 -37.66
N LEU A 168 37.46 13.12 -37.91
CA LEU A 168 38.27 14.29 -37.57
C LEU A 168 38.59 14.42 -36.07
N GLN A 169 37.79 13.82 -35.19
CA GLN A 169 38.07 13.80 -33.74
C GLN A 169 39.33 13.01 -33.38
N ALA A 170 39.84 12.14 -34.28
CA ALA A 170 41.14 11.51 -34.11
C ALA A 170 42.31 12.51 -34.20
N LEU A 171 42.13 13.60 -34.96
CA LEU A 171 43.15 14.64 -35.19
C LEU A 171 42.94 15.86 -34.28
N ARG A 172 41.69 16.19 -33.94
CA ARG A 172 41.35 17.34 -33.09
C ARG A 172 40.33 16.94 -32.03
N ALA A 173 40.82 16.65 -30.82
CA ALA A 173 39.98 16.20 -29.69
C ALA A 173 38.91 17.23 -29.28
N ASP A 174 39.17 18.52 -29.49
CA ASP A 174 38.23 19.62 -29.21
C ASP A 174 37.25 19.92 -30.36
N PHE A 175 37.20 19.08 -31.41
CA PHE A 175 36.23 19.26 -32.48
C PHE A 175 34.82 18.91 -31.98
N GLU A 176 34.00 19.93 -31.70
CA GLU A 176 32.59 19.77 -31.42
C GLU A 176 31.87 19.26 -32.67
N PRO A 177 31.23 18.07 -32.63
CA PRO A 177 30.50 17.58 -33.78
C PRO A 177 29.30 18.49 -34.03
N GLN A 178 29.14 18.97 -35.27
CA GLN A 178 27.94 19.70 -35.68
C GLN A 178 26.71 18.83 -35.45
N VAL A 179 25.71 19.36 -34.74
CA VAL A 179 24.46 18.65 -34.45
C VAL A 179 23.65 18.49 -35.74
N THR A 180 23.84 17.38 -36.45
CA THR A 180 23.04 17.04 -37.63
C THR A 180 21.61 16.65 -37.24
N ALA A 181 20.65 16.83 -38.16
CA ALA A 181 19.25 16.42 -37.98
C ALA A 181 19.12 14.92 -37.62
N ARG A 182 19.99 14.09 -38.20
CA ARG A 182 20.08 12.65 -37.92
C ARG A 182 20.45 12.35 -36.46
N SER A 183 21.34 13.15 -35.85
CA SER A 183 21.67 13.01 -34.42
C SER A 183 20.55 13.46 -33.47
N ARG A 184 19.58 14.27 -33.94
CA ARG A 184 18.37 14.57 -33.17
C ARG A 184 17.38 13.42 -33.23
N LEU A 185 17.14 12.86 -34.42
CA LEU A 185 16.25 11.70 -34.59
C LEU A 185 16.74 10.49 -33.78
N ASP A 186 18.03 10.19 -33.82
CA ASP A 186 18.61 9.09 -33.03
C ASP A 186 18.42 9.31 -31.52
N ARG A 187 18.51 10.56 -31.04
CA ARG A 187 18.26 10.89 -29.62
C ARG A 187 16.79 10.75 -29.24
N VAL A 188 15.87 11.23 -30.08
CA VAL A 188 14.42 11.09 -29.86
C VAL A 188 14.03 9.61 -29.88
N PHE A 189 14.56 8.84 -30.83
CA PHE A 189 14.35 7.39 -30.89
C PHE A 189 14.89 6.69 -29.64
N ALA A 190 16.13 7.00 -29.22
CA ALA A 190 16.71 6.40 -28.02
C ALA A 190 15.88 6.67 -26.76
N PHE A 191 15.42 7.92 -26.61
CA PHE A 191 14.61 8.33 -25.48
C PHE A 191 13.21 7.70 -25.54
N GLY A 192 12.59 7.67 -26.72
CA GLY A 192 11.31 6.99 -26.95
C GLY A 192 11.40 5.49 -26.69
N ALA A 193 12.49 4.84 -27.09
CA ALA A 193 12.75 3.42 -26.81
C ALA A 193 12.95 3.17 -25.32
N LEU A 194 13.68 4.04 -24.61
CA LEU A 194 13.86 3.94 -23.16
C LEU A 194 12.51 4.08 -22.43
N VAL A 195 11.74 5.13 -22.74
CA VAL A 195 10.44 5.40 -22.11
C VAL A 195 9.42 4.32 -22.46
N GLY A 196 9.28 3.98 -23.74
CA GLY A 196 8.37 2.94 -24.21
C GLY A 196 8.75 1.54 -23.71
N GLY A 197 10.04 1.24 -23.66
CA GLY A 197 10.56 -0.01 -23.08
C GLY A 197 10.29 -0.11 -21.58
N MET A 198 10.49 0.97 -20.84
CA MET A 198 10.16 1.00 -19.40
C MET A 198 8.66 0.92 -19.15
N LEU A 199 7.84 1.56 -19.99
CA LEU A 199 6.38 1.44 -19.96
C LEU A 199 5.94 -0.01 -20.21
N LEU A 200 6.49 -0.66 -21.23
CA LEU A 200 6.21 -2.06 -21.54
C LEU A 200 6.61 -2.99 -20.38
N LEU A 201 7.78 -2.77 -19.77
CA LEU A 201 8.20 -3.52 -18.59
C LEU A 201 7.24 -3.30 -17.40
N SER A 202 6.81 -2.06 -17.17
CA SER A 202 5.82 -1.74 -16.13
C SER A 202 4.49 -2.47 -16.36
N LEU A 203 3.96 -2.41 -17.59
CA LEU A 203 2.71 -3.07 -17.95
C LEU A 203 2.81 -4.59 -17.87
N TRP A 204 3.95 -5.17 -18.25
CA TRP A 204 4.19 -6.60 -18.18
C TRP A 204 4.28 -7.12 -16.74
N GLN A 205 4.76 -6.29 -15.81
CA GLN A 205 4.98 -6.69 -14.42
C GLN A 205 3.76 -6.43 -13.51
N ALA A 206 2.88 -5.51 -13.90
CA ALA A 206 1.66 -5.15 -13.17
C ALA A 206 0.55 -6.23 -13.31
N PRO A 207 -0.23 -6.51 -12.25
CA PRO A 207 -1.38 -7.41 -12.31
C PRO A 207 -2.47 -6.92 -13.27
N GLU A 208 -2.66 -5.60 -13.33
CA GLU A 208 -3.66 -4.92 -14.14
C GLU A 208 -2.99 -3.74 -14.87
N PRO A 209 -3.39 -3.44 -16.11
CA PRO A 209 -2.76 -2.41 -16.92
C PRO A 209 -2.89 -1.01 -16.32
N GLU A 210 -3.99 -0.72 -15.61
CA GLU A 210 -4.22 0.55 -14.93
C GLU A 210 -3.13 0.85 -13.89
N HIS A 211 -2.76 -0.14 -13.08
CA HIS A 211 -1.67 -0.01 -12.11
C HIS A 211 -0.31 0.23 -12.78
N GLY A 212 -0.05 -0.44 -13.92
CA GLY A 212 1.18 -0.26 -14.69
C GLY A 212 1.30 1.14 -15.31
N LEU A 213 0.18 1.69 -15.80
CA LEU A 213 0.10 3.06 -16.31
C LEU A 213 0.25 4.09 -15.19
N ALA A 214 -0.44 3.89 -14.06
CA ALA A 214 -0.35 4.76 -12.90
C ALA A 214 1.08 4.82 -12.35
N PHE A 215 1.75 3.67 -12.27
CA PHE A 215 3.16 3.61 -11.86
C PHE A 215 4.08 4.36 -12.84
N ALA A 216 3.94 4.12 -14.15
CA ALA A 216 4.75 4.80 -15.16
C ALA A 216 4.52 6.32 -15.16
N GLY A 217 3.27 6.76 -14.97
CA GLY A 217 2.90 8.16 -14.81
C GLY A 217 3.52 8.78 -13.56
N GLY A 218 3.37 8.14 -12.40
CA GLY A 218 3.95 8.59 -11.14
C GLY A 218 5.47 8.67 -11.18
N LEU A 219 6.14 7.68 -11.77
CA LEU A 219 7.59 7.67 -11.95
C LEU A 219 8.05 8.80 -12.88
N SER A 220 7.33 9.04 -13.98
CA SER A 220 7.61 10.14 -14.89
C SER A 220 7.44 11.49 -14.20
N ALA A 221 6.39 11.67 -13.41
CA ALA A 221 6.18 12.87 -12.60
C ALA A 221 7.31 13.09 -11.60
N ALA A 222 7.75 12.04 -10.88
CA ALA A 222 8.86 12.12 -9.94
C ALA A 222 10.19 12.53 -10.64
N LEU A 223 10.51 11.93 -11.79
CA LEU A 223 11.68 12.30 -12.58
C LEU A 223 11.61 13.73 -13.10
N LEU A 224 10.45 14.18 -13.59
CA LEU A 224 10.24 15.55 -14.05
C LEU A 224 10.38 16.56 -12.90
N LEU A 225 9.84 16.25 -11.72
CA LEU A 225 10.00 17.07 -10.52
C LEU A 225 11.47 17.15 -10.10
N LEU A 226 12.18 16.03 -10.01
CA LEU A 226 13.60 15.99 -9.67
C LEU A 226 14.48 16.70 -10.71
N TYR A 227 14.14 16.58 -11.99
CA TYR A 227 14.81 17.32 -13.05
C TYR A 227 14.53 18.84 -12.92
N GLY A 228 13.27 19.19 -12.66
CA GLY A 228 12.83 20.55 -12.42
C GLY A 228 13.55 21.20 -11.23
N THR A 229 13.70 20.48 -10.12
CA THR A 229 14.46 20.95 -8.95
C THR A 229 15.94 21.07 -9.25
N ALA A 230 16.54 20.14 -10.00
CA ALA A 230 17.94 20.27 -10.43
C ALA A 230 18.16 21.52 -11.31
N VAL A 231 17.28 21.76 -12.27
CA VAL A 231 17.34 22.94 -13.13
C VAL A 231 17.08 24.22 -12.32
N ALA A 232 16.09 24.23 -11.44
CA ALA A 232 15.81 25.35 -10.54
C ALA A 232 17.02 25.66 -9.67
N LEU A 233 17.64 24.65 -9.05
CA LEU A 233 18.85 24.78 -8.26
C LEU A 233 19.97 25.41 -9.08
N THR A 234 20.29 24.87 -10.27
CA THR A 234 21.34 25.44 -11.11
C THR A 234 21.08 26.90 -11.51
N ARG A 235 19.82 27.27 -11.79
CA ARG A 235 19.45 28.65 -12.13
C ARG A 235 19.50 29.60 -10.94
N VAL A 236 18.98 29.18 -9.79
CA VAL A 236 18.99 29.95 -8.53
C VAL A 236 20.43 30.17 -8.08
N THR A 237 21.24 29.12 -8.07
CA THR A 237 22.66 29.20 -7.70
C THR A 237 23.46 30.10 -8.64
N ARG A 238 23.15 30.09 -9.94
CA ARG A 238 23.76 31.01 -10.91
C ARG A 238 23.32 32.46 -10.70
N ARG A 239 22.05 32.70 -10.34
CA ARG A 239 21.48 34.03 -10.10
C ARG A 239 21.96 34.64 -8.79
N TYR A 240 22.03 33.86 -7.72
CA TYR A 240 22.42 34.27 -6.37
C TYR A 240 23.81 33.75 -6.00
N PHE A 241 24.76 33.91 -6.92
CA PHE A 241 26.11 33.37 -6.73
C PHE A 241 26.81 34.05 -5.54
N PRO A 242 27.31 33.30 -4.54
CA PRO A 242 27.91 33.86 -3.33
C PRO A 242 29.31 34.40 -3.62
N ALA A 243 29.39 35.59 -4.21
CA ALA A 243 30.64 36.22 -4.62
C ALA A 243 31.58 36.54 -3.44
N ARG A 244 31.02 36.76 -2.24
CA ARG A 244 31.76 37.09 -1.01
C ARG A 244 32.22 35.87 -0.21
N ALA A 245 31.87 34.64 -0.61
CA ALA A 245 32.28 33.43 0.09
C ALA A 245 33.75 33.07 -0.18
N SER A 246 34.31 32.17 0.64
CA SER A 246 35.66 31.65 0.46
C SER A 246 35.84 30.98 -0.90
N TYR A 247 37.09 30.90 -1.39
CA TYR A 247 37.40 30.32 -2.69
C TYR A 247 36.85 28.89 -2.85
N ALA A 248 36.98 28.05 -1.81
CA ALA A 248 36.50 26.67 -1.83
C ALA A 248 34.97 26.57 -2.02
N VAL A 249 34.20 27.39 -1.29
CA VAL A 249 32.74 27.44 -1.44
C VAL A 249 32.37 27.97 -2.82
N ARG A 250 33.02 29.04 -3.28
CA ARG A 250 32.77 29.63 -4.60
C ARG A 250 33.03 28.63 -5.73
N GLN A 251 34.11 27.86 -5.65
CA GLN A 251 34.45 26.84 -6.64
C GLN A 251 33.49 25.64 -6.57
N GLY A 252 33.11 25.18 -5.37
CA GLY A 252 32.12 24.12 -5.19
C GLY A 252 30.75 24.50 -5.77
N VAL A 253 30.31 25.74 -5.51
CA VAL A 253 29.06 26.28 -6.03
C VAL A 253 29.13 26.49 -7.54
N ALA A 254 30.26 26.95 -8.08
CA ALA A 254 30.46 27.10 -9.52
C ALA A 254 30.37 25.77 -10.28
N ASN A 255 30.82 24.67 -9.67
CA ASN A 255 30.73 23.34 -10.26
C ASN A 255 29.28 22.87 -10.44
N LEU A 256 28.30 23.45 -9.72
CA LEU A 256 26.89 23.11 -9.87
C LEU A 256 26.28 23.61 -11.18
N PHE A 257 26.80 24.67 -11.81
CA PHE A 257 26.22 25.27 -13.03
C PHE A 257 27.19 25.39 -14.21
N ARG A 258 28.47 24.99 -14.06
CA ARG A 258 29.44 24.98 -15.17
C ARG A 258 29.03 24.04 -16.31
N PRO A 259 29.45 24.31 -17.56
CA PRO A 259 29.26 23.39 -18.68
C PRO A 259 29.81 21.99 -18.37
N GLN A 260 29.10 20.94 -18.77
CA GLN A 260 29.41 19.54 -18.45
C GLN A 260 29.26 19.13 -16.97
N ASN A 261 28.53 19.91 -16.16
CA ASN A 261 28.15 19.52 -14.80
C ASN A 261 27.29 18.24 -14.78
N GLN A 262 27.33 17.53 -13.65
CA GLN A 262 26.52 16.33 -13.42
C GLN A 262 25.37 16.56 -12.43
N THR A 263 25.06 17.82 -12.10
CA THR A 263 24.05 18.17 -11.09
C THR A 263 22.70 17.49 -11.35
N ALA A 264 22.21 17.51 -12.60
CA ALA A 264 20.96 16.86 -12.96
C ALA A 264 21.04 15.32 -12.83
N ALA A 265 22.12 14.70 -13.29
CA ALA A 265 22.29 13.25 -13.21
C ALA A 265 22.40 12.76 -11.76
N VAL A 266 23.18 13.45 -10.93
CA VAL A 266 23.34 13.15 -9.50
C VAL A 266 22.03 13.38 -8.75
N MET A 267 21.33 14.47 -9.04
CA MET A 267 20.05 14.79 -8.39
C MET A 267 18.95 13.80 -8.77
N LEU A 268 18.90 13.36 -10.03
CA LEU A 268 17.98 12.30 -10.46
C LEU A 268 18.33 10.96 -9.80
N ALA A 269 19.61 10.57 -9.77
CA ALA A 269 20.03 9.30 -9.18
C ALA A 269 19.80 9.25 -7.65
N LEU A 270 20.37 10.20 -6.90
CA LEU A 270 20.25 10.26 -5.45
C LEU A 270 18.84 10.64 -5.01
N GLY A 271 18.22 11.60 -5.70
CA GLY A 271 16.87 12.06 -5.38
C GLY A 271 15.84 10.98 -5.61
N LEU A 272 15.96 10.18 -6.68
CA LEU A 272 15.07 9.04 -6.90
C LEU A 272 15.31 7.95 -5.84
N GLY A 273 16.56 7.63 -5.50
CA GLY A 273 16.86 6.66 -4.45
C GLY A 273 16.28 7.08 -3.09
N ALA A 274 16.48 8.34 -2.70
CA ALA A 274 15.93 8.90 -1.47
C ALA A 274 14.39 8.98 -1.50
N PHE A 275 13.81 9.41 -2.62
CA PHE A 275 12.36 9.41 -2.83
C PHE A 275 11.79 8.01 -2.59
N LEU A 276 12.35 6.98 -3.20
CA LEU A 276 11.84 5.61 -3.05
C LEU A 276 11.97 5.09 -1.63
N ILE A 277 13.12 5.28 -1.00
CA ILE A 277 13.31 4.87 0.40
C ILE A 277 12.28 5.59 1.28
N THR A 278 12.06 6.88 1.06
CA THR A 278 11.11 7.69 1.84
C THR A 278 9.68 7.25 1.59
N THR A 279 9.28 7.02 0.34
CA THR A 279 7.95 6.49 -0.03
C THR A 279 7.71 5.14 0.63
N VAL A 280 8.71 4.26 0.59
CA VAL A 280 8.63 2.93 1.18
C VAL A 280 8.48 3.01 2.71
N LEU A 281 9.26 3.86 3.39
CA LEU A 281 9.12 4.10 4.83
C LEU A 281 7.81 4.80 5.20
N ALA A 282 7.32 5.70 4.35
CA ALA A 282 6.04 6.39 4.53
C ALA A 282 4.88 5.41 4.40
N VAL A 283 4.89 4.53 3.39
CA VAL A 283 3.89 3.46 3.24
C VAL A 283 3.93 2.53 4.45
N GLN A 284 5.11 2.14 4.94
CA GLN A 284 5.22 1.35 6.16
C GLN A 284 4.61 2.06 7.37
N ALA A 285 4.91 3.35 7.56
CA ALA A 285 4.36 4.14 8.67
C ALA A 285 2.84 4.32 8.55
N SER A 286 2.31 4.54 7.34
CA SER A 286 0.88 4.64 7.07
C SER A 286 0.15 3.33 7.33
N LEU A 287 0.70 2.19 6.87
CA LEU A 287 0.13 0.87 7.16
C LEU A 287 0.15 0.57 8.67
N GLY A 288 1.22 0.97 9.35
CA GLY A 288 1.30 0.97 10.81
C GLY A 288 0.09 1.70 11.39
N ARG A 289 -0.08 3.00 11.11
CA ARG A 289 -1.17 3.80 11.68
C ARG A 289 -2.59 3.32 11.35
N VAL A 290 -2.83 2.81 10.14
CA VAL A 290 -4.16 2.34 9.71
C VAL A 290 -4.53 1.01 10.38
N LEU A 291 -3.54 0.19 10.72
CA LEU A 291 -3.77 -1.17 11.25
C LEU A 291 -3.43 -1.30 12.73
N SER A 292 -2.58 -0.44 13.27
CA SER A 292 -2.45 -0.18 14.69
C SER A 292 -3.66 0.65 15.08
N VAL A 293 -4.69 -0.01 15.58
CA VAL A 293 -5.79 0.71 16.22
C VAL A 293 -5.19 1.31 17.48
N ASP A 294 -4.85 2.59 17.38
CA ASP A 294 -4.12 3.34 18.40
C ASP A 294 -5.13 3.65 19.52
N GLY A 295 -5.37 2.62 20.31
CA GLY A 295 -6.44 2.57 21.27
C GLY A 295 -6.10 3.07 22.66
N GLY A 296 -5.05 3.89 22.78
CA GLY A 296 -4.56 4.35 24.08
C GLY A 296 -4.23 3.21 25.05
N GLN A 297 -3.79 3.56 26.26
CA GLN A 297 -3.54 2.59 27.32
C GLN A 297 -4.81 2.27 28.13
N GLU A 298 -6.01 2.48 27.61
CA GLU A 298 -7.27 2.26 28.36
C GLU A 298 -8.28 1.33 27.67
N GLN A 299 -8.02 0.88 26.44
CA GLN A 299 -9.00 0.08 25.72
C GLN A 299 -9.25 -1.32 26.30
N PRO A 300 -10.50 -1.80 26.22
CA PRO A 300 -10.86 -3.16 26.58
C PRO A 300 -10.21 -4.17 25.62
N ASN A 301 -9.79 -5.30 26.18
CA ASN A 301 -9.07 -6.36 25.48
C ASN A 301 -9.79 -7.72 25.54
N LEU A 302 -10.94 -7.78 26.20
CA LEU A 302 -11.83 -8.91 26.25
C LEU A 302 -13.22 -8.48 25.79
N LEU A 303 -13.81 -9.30 24.93
CA LEU A 303 -15.14 -9.13 24.40
C LEU A 303 -15.99 -10.36 24.71
N PHE A 304 -17.10 -10.16 25.41
CA PHE A 304 -18.04 -11.20 25.81
C PHE A 304 -19.29 -11.16 24.94
N PHE A 305 -19.80 -12.33 24.56
CA PHE A 305 -21.02 -12.49 23.80
C PHE A 305 -21.96 -13.51 24.45
N ASP A 306 -23.25 -13.35 24.17
CA ASP A 306 -24.33 -14.22 24.65
C ASP A 306 -24.46 -14.26 26.18
N VAL A 307 -24.14 -13.14 26.84
CA VAL A 307 -24.33 -12.97 28.28
C VAL A 307 -25.82 -12.81 28.56
N GLN A 308 -26.43 -13.77 29.26
CA GLN A 308 -27.86 -13.70 29.57
C GLN A 308 -28.15 -12.71 30.72
N PRO A 309 -29.39 -12.21 30.84
CA PRO A 309 -29.75 -11.23 31.88
C PRO A 309 -29.40 -11.66 33.31
N ASP A 310 -29.52 -12.94 33.64
CA ASP A 310 -29.21 -13.57 34.93
C ASP A 310 -27.71 -13.81 35.14
N GLN A 311 -26.89 -13.72 34.08
CA GLN A 311 -25.46 -14.04 34.11
C GLN A 311 -24.55 -12.82 34.24
N ARG A 312 -25.11 -11.60 34.20
CA ARG A 312 -24.34 -10.34 34.20
C ARG A 312 -23.45 -10.19 35.42
N ASP A 313 -24.01 -10.47 36.59
CA ASP A 313 -23.30 -10.33 37.86
C ASP A 313 -22.15 -11.34 37.93
N GLY A 314 -22.39 -12.56 37.46
CA GLY A 314 -21.36 -13.60 37.39
C GLY A 314 -20.19 -13.25 36.48
N VAL A 315 -20.45 -12.66 35.30
CA VAL A 315 -19.37 -12.18 34.40
C VAL A 315 -18.59 -11.04 35.06
N THR A 316 -19.29 -10.09 35.67
CA THR A 316 -18.67 -8.92 36.31
C THR A 316 -17.78 -9.34 37.48
N GLU A 317 -18.25 -10.28 38.30
CA GLU A 317 -17.49 -10.83 39.43
C GLU A 317 -16.23 -11.58 38.97
N LEU A 318 -16.33 -12.39 37.90
CA LEU A 318 -15.17 -13.12 37.34
C LEU A 318 -14.11 -12.18 36.76
N VAL A 319 -14.51 -11.09 36.11
CA VAL A 319 -13.58 -10.07 35.62
C VAL A 319 -12.91 -9.35 36.79
N ALA A 320 -13.69 -8.93 37.79
CA ALA A 320 -13.17 -8.24 38.97
C ALA A 320 -12.20 -9.13 39.77
N ALA A 321 -12.52 -10.41 39.94
CA ALA A 321 -11.65 -11.38 40.62
C ALA A 321 -10.31 -11.61 39.90
N ALA A 322 -10.27 -11.41 38.59
CA ALA A 322 -9.05 -11.45 37.79
C ALA A 322 -8.26 -10.13 37.79
N GLY A 323 -8.68 -9.13 38.57
CA GLY A 323 -8.07 -7.80 38.62
C GLY A 323 -8.43 -6.93 37.42
N GLY A 324 -9.54 -7.23 36.75
CA GLY A 324 -10.04 -6.45 35.62
C GLY A 324 -10.74 -5.15 36.01
N GLY A 325 -10.82 -4.24 35.05
CA GLY A 325 -11.61 -3.02 35.17
C GLY A 325 -13.13 -3.27 35.13
N PRO A 326 -13.95 -2.21 35.24
CA PRO A 326 -15.40 -2.33 35.11
C PRO A 326 -15.79 -2.98 33.77
N VAL A 327 -16.81 -3.84 33.81
CA VAL A 327 -17.37 -4.48 32.62
C VAL A 327 -18.50 -3.61 32.10
N ASP A 328 -18.36 -3.10 30.88
CA ASP A 328 -19.45 -2.42 30.20
C ASP A 328 -20.31 -3.45 29.47
N LEU A 329 -21.57 -3.59 29.90
CA LEU A 329 -22.51 -4.57 29.36
C LEU A 329 -23.62 -3.85 28.59
N THR A 330 -23.54 -3.90 27.26
CA THR A 330 -24.57 -3.35 26.38
C THR A 330 -25.61 -4.40 25.99
N ALA A 331 -26.89 -4.05 26.12
CA ALA A 331 -27.98 -4.92 25.70
C ALA A 331 -28.07 -5.01 24.18
N VAL A 332 -28.30 -6.22 23.67
CA VAL A 332 -28.42 -6.51 22.25
C VAL A 332 -29.71 -7.26 21.98
N VAL A 333 -30.52 -6.69 21.11
CA VAL A 333 -31.81 -7.22 20.66
C VAL A 333 -31.71 -7.60 19.18
N PRO A 334 -31.75 -8.89 18.83
CA PRO A 334 -31.73 -9.33 17.44
C PRO A 334 -33.08 -9.08 16.77
N ALA A 335 -33.09 -8.38 15.63
CA ALA A 335 -34.29 -8.10 14.87
C ALA A 335 -34.04 -8.13 13.36
N ARG A 336 -35.06 -8.46 12.56
CA ARG A 336 -35.03 -8.35 11.10
C ARG A 336 -35.96 -7.25 10.63
N ILE A 337 -35.75 -6.73 9.43
CA ILE A 337 -36.72 -5.79 8.81
C ILE A 337 -37.86 -6.63 8.22
N SER A 338 -39.09 -6.40 8.68
CA SER A 338 -40.30 -7.04 8.13
C SER A 338 -40.95 -6.20 7.04
N SER A 339 -40.98 -4.87 7.20
CA SER A 339 -41.44 -3.93 6.17
C SER A 339 -40.76 -2.57 6.27
N LEU A 340 -40.62 -1.91 5.12
CA LEU A 340 -40.16 -0.52 4.99
C LEU A 340 -41.30 0.32 4.40
N ASN A 341 -41.73 1.37 5.09
CA ASN A 341 -42.85 2.23 4.68
C ASN A 341 -44.10 1.45 4.25
N GLY A 342 -44.42 0.38 4.98
CA GLY A 342 -45.56 -0.51 4.70
C GLY A 342 -45.34 -1.52 3.57
N ARG A 343 -44.21 -1.47 2.85
CA ARG A 343 -43.85 -2.48 1.83
C ARG A 343 -43.14 -3.67 2.48
N PRO A 344 -43.64 -4.91 2.35
CA PRO A 344 -43.00 -6.08 2.94
C PRO A 344 -41.60 -6.33 2.39
N ALA A 345 -40.66 -6.74 3.25
CA ALA A 345 -39.29 -7.06 2.87
C ALA A 345 -39.21 -8.12 1.75
N ALA A 346 -40.12 -9.10 1.75
CA ALA A 346 -40.20 -10.13 0.72
C ALA A 346 -40.54 -9.57 -0.68
N GLU A 347 -41.30 -8.48 -0.75
CA GLU A 347 -41.62 -7.80 -2.02
C GLU A 347 -40.42 -6.97 -2.50
N ILE A 348 -39.79 -6.23 -1.60
CA ILE A 348 -38.59 -5.42 -1.90
C ILE A 348 -37.46 -6.30 -2.44
N LEU A 349 -37.28 -7.49 -1.88
CA LEU A 349 -36.26 -8.45 -2.34
C LEU A 349 -36.59 -9.10 -3.70
N ARG A 350 -37.84 -9.05 -4.15
CA ARG A 350 -38.26 -9.54 -5.47
C ARG A 350 -38.17 -8.47 -6.55
N ASP A 351 -38.28 -7.19 -6.19
CA ASP A 351 -38.11 -6.06 -7.10
C ASP A 351 -36.67 -6.01 -7.61
N ARG A 352 -36.51 -5.96 -8.94
CA ARG A 352 -35.21 -5.98 -9.63
C ARG A 352 -34.84 -4.62 -10.22
N ARG A 353 -35.59 -3.57 -9.92
CA ARG A 353 -35.30 -2.23 -10.43
C ARG A 353 -34.00 -1.69 -9.83
N ASP A 354 -33.12 -1.19 -10.68
CA ASP A 354 -31.92 -0.46 -10.28
C ASP A 354 -32.34 0.81 -9.52
N GLY A 355 -31.75 1.04 -8.34
CA GLY A 355 -32.04 2.20 -7.48
C GLY A 355 -32.90 1.94 -6.24
N GLY A 356 -33.46 0.73 -6.07
CA GLY A 356 -34.17 0.32 -4.84
C GLY A 356 -33.24 0.03 -3.64
N PRO A 357 -33.81 -0.31 -2.47
CA PRO A 357 -33.04 -0.66 -1.28
C PRO A 357 -32.05 -1.81 -1.52
N ALA A 358 -30.85 -1.68 -0.98
CA ALA A 358 -29.79 -2.67 -1.07
C ALA A 358 -30.22 -3.99 -0.42
N ARG A 359 -30.11 -5.09 -1.17
CA ARG A 359 -30.58 -6.41 -0.73
C ARG A 359 -29.88 -6.91 0.54
N TRP A 360 -28.62 -6.52 0.75
CA TRP A 360 -27.87 -6.92 1.93
C TRP A 360 -28.45 -6.27 3.19
N ALA A 361 -28.86 -5.00 3.10
CA ALA A 361 -29.44 -4.26 4.21
C ALA A 361 -30.81 -4.82 4.58
N VAL A 362 -31.67 -5.16 3.61
CA VAL A 362 -33.00 -5.71 3.90
C VAL A 362 -32.94 -7.13 4.52
N ARG A 363 -31.97 -7.97 4.13
CA ARG A 363 -31.88 -9.38 4.61
C ARG A 363 -31.17 -9.55 5.94
N ARG A 364 -30.50 -8.51 6.43
CA ARG A 364 -29.62 -8.60 7.60
C ARG A 364 -30.42 -8.90 8.86
N LEU A 365 -29.86 -9.75 9.72
CA LEU A 365 -30.25 -9.82 11.12
C LEU A 365 -29.50 -8.72 11.86
N TYR A 366 -30.22 -7.69 12.27
CA TYR A 366 -29.65 -6.58 13.00
C TYR A 366 -29.53 -6.93 14.47
N ARG A 367 -28.41 -6.53 15.06
CA ARG A 367 -28.19 -6.52 16.49
C ARG A 367 -28.41 -5.08 16.90
N ASN A 368 -29.54 -4.81 17.55
CA ASN A 368 -29.94 -3.46 17.94
C ASN A 368 -29.62 -3.24 19.41
N THR A 369 -29.37 -2.01 19.80
CA THR A 369 -29.31 -1.62 21.21
C THR A 369 -30.31 -0.50 21.49
N SER A 370 -30.60 -0.25 22.75
CA SER A 370 -31.37 0.89 23.22
C SER A 370 -30.54 1.67 24.23
N ARG A 371 -30.33 2.97 24.02
CA ARG A 371 -29.54 3.82 24.93
C ARG A 371 -30.04 5.27 24.93
N ALA A 372 -29.83 5.98 26.03
CA ALA A 372 -30.28 7.36 26.18
C ALA A 372 -29.30 8.39 25.57
N GLU A 373 -28.02 8.06 25.48
CA GLU A 373 -26.95 9.00 25.12
C GLU A 373 -26.21 8.54 23.85
N LEU A 374 -25.57 9.49 23.16
CA LEU A 374 -24.72 9.21 22.00
C LEU A 374 -23.32 8.78 22.49
N SER A 375 -22.68 7.82 21.80
CA SER A 375 -21.31 7.44 22.13
C SER A 375 -20.29 8.41 21.51
N ASP A 376 -19.08 8.46 22.08
CA ASP A 376 -17.95 9.24 21.57
C ASP A 376 -17.45 8.77 20.19
N THR A 377 -17.87 7.59 19.74
CA THR A 377 -17.56 7.01 18.42
C THR A 377 -18.54 7.43 17.32
N GLU A 378 -19.51 8.29 17.63
CA GLU A 378 -20.61 8.58 16.73
C GLU A 378 -20.83 10.09 16.59
N GLU A 379 -21.17 10.50 15.37
CA GLU A 379 -21.49 11.88 15.05
C GLU A 379 -22.91 11.95 14.49
N LEU A 380 -23.74 12.82 15.07
CA LEU A 380 -25.09 13.06 14.56
C LEU A 380 -25.01 13.86 13.25
N VAL A 381 -25.47 13.27 12.15
CA VAL A 381 -25.42 13.88 10.81
C VAL A 381 -26.72 14.63 10.51
N ALA A 382 -27.86 14.08 10.92
CA ALA A 382 -29.16 14.68 10.66
C ALA A 382 -30.19 14.31 11.73
N GLY A 383 -31.15 15.21 11.98
CA GLY A 383 -32.20 15.03 12.99
C GLY A 383 -31.79 15.53 14.37
N ARG A 384 -32.48 15.05 15.40
CA ARG A 384 -32.18 15.34 16.81
C ARG A 384 -32.09 14.04 17.61
N TRP A 385 -31.20 14.00 18.59
CA TRP A 385 -31.15 12.90 19.53
C TRP A 385 -32.35 12.97 20.48
N TRP A 386 -32.85 11.83 20.94
CA TRP A 386 -33.98 11.81 21.88
C TRP A 386 -33.56 12.49 23.20
N GLY A 387 -34.44 13.37 23.72
CA GLY A 387 -34.18 14.17 24.93
C GLY A 387 -33.75 15.61 24.68
N GLU A 388 -33.21 15.96 23.50
CA GLU A 388 -32.91 17.36 23.13
C GLU A 388 -34.13 18.04 22.50
N GLY A 389 -35.01 18.59 23.35
CA GLY A 389 -36.06 19.50 22.93
C GLY A 389 -37.33 18.85 22.38
N THR A 390 -37.64 17.61 22.76
CA THR A 390 -39.03 17.13 22.73
C THR A 390 -39.78 17.85 23.85
N ALA A 391 -40.33 19.03 23.54
CA ALA A 391 -41.51 19.48 24.23
C ALA A 391 -42.57 18.36 24.11
N PRO A 392 -43.33 18.06 25.17
CA PRO A 392 -44.51 17.20 25.07
C PRO A 392 -45.58 17.97 24.30
N ASP A 393 -45.35 18.21 23.00
CA ASP A 393 -46.32 18.85 22.15
C ASP A 393 -47.36 17.80 21.75
N GLY A 394 -48.48 17.86 22.46
CA GLY A 394 -49.71 17.19 22.12
C GLY A 394 -49.91 15.91 22.92
N ASP A 395 -50.75 16.03 23.95
CA ASP A 395 -51.81 15.13 24.38
C ASP A 395 -52.15 13.93 23.45
N ASN A 396 -51.20 13.02 23.25
CA ASN A 396 -51.42 11.67 22.74
C ASN A 396 -51.07 10.73 23.89
N GLY A 397 -52.09 10.31 24.62
CA GLY A 397 -51.93 9.43 25.76
C GLY A 397 -51.20 8.13 25.39
N GLY A 398 -50.21 7.75 26.19
CA GLY A 398 -49.79 6.36 26.38
C GLY A 398 -49.12 5.62 25.22
N ASP A 399 -48.82 6.27 24.09
CA ASP A 399 -48.12 5.57 23.01
C ASP A 399 -46.63 5.31 23.38
N PRO A 400 -46.14 4.08 23.23
CA PRO A 400 -44.76 3.74 23.55
C PRO A 400 -43.78 4.48 22.63
N PRO A 401 -42.56 4.80 23.11
CA PRO A 401 -41.52 5.41 22.27
C PRO A 401 -41.28 4.53 21.03
N ASP A 402 -41.19 5.17 19.86
CA ASP A 402 -41.07 4.51 18.56
C ASP A 402 -39.81 4.94 17.79
N GLY A 403 -38.93 5.74 18.41
CA GLY A 403 -37.78 6.34 17.74
C GLY A 403 -36.64 5.36 17.46
N VAL A 404 -36.09 5.42 16.24
CA VAL A 404 -34.85 4.72 15.87
C VAL A 404 -33.84 5.65 15.20
N SER A 405 -32.57 5.45 15.53
CA SER A 405 -31.39 6.05 14.94
C SER A 405 -30.70 5.07 14.00
N LEU A 406 -30.41 5.50 12.77
CA LEU A 406 -29.72 4.69 11.77
C LEU A 406 -28.34 5.25 11.46
N ASP A 407 -27.41 4.36 11.15
CA ASP A 407 -26.19 4.74 10.44
C ASP A 407 -26.53 5.36 9.07
N ALA A 408 -25.82 6.43 8.69
CA ALA A 408 -26.11 7.20 7.48
C ALA A 408 -25.93 6.38 6.19
N ASP A 409 -24.86 5.56 6.13
CA ASP A 409 -24.62 4.70 4.97
C ASP A 409 -25.69 3.61 4.89
N LEU A 410 -26.13 3.09 6.05
CA LEU A 410 -27.25 2.16 6.11
C LEU A 410 -28.56 2.81 5.63
N ALA A 411 -28.84 4.05 6.01
CA ALA A 411 -30.05 4.77 5.60
C ALA A 411 -30.06 4.99 4.08
N ASP A 412 -28.91 5.34 3.49
CA ASP A 412 -28.74 5.47 2.05
C ASP A 412 -28.94 4.13 1.33
N ASP A 413 -28.41 3.04 1.87
CA ASP A 413 -28.58 1.70 1.33
C ASP A 413 -30.03 1.20 1.46
N LEU A 414 -30.73 1.52 2.55
CA LEU A 414 -32.14 1.21 2.73
C LEU A 414 -33.07 2.16 1.95
N ARG A 415 -32.54 3.29 1.44
CA ARG A 415 -33.30 4.37 0.80
C ARG A 415 -34.40 4.93 1.72
N VAL A 416 -34.05 5.14 2.99
CA VAL A 416 -34.94 5.69 4.02
C VAL A 416 -34.36 6.98 4.59
N GLY A 417 -35.23 7.94 4.91
CA GLY A 417 -34.88 9.21 5.53
C GLY A 417 -35.53 9.39 6.91
N ILE A 418 -35.36 10.58 7.49
CA ILE A 418 -36.01 10.95 8.75
C ILE A 418 -37.53 11.02 8.53
N GLY A 419 -38.29 10.39 9.43
CA GLY A 419 -39.74 10.29 9.39
C GLY A 419 -40.27 9.02 8.71
N ASP A 420 -39.42 8.26 8.02
CA ASP A 420 -39.80 6.97 7.44
C ASP A 420 -40.02 5.89 8.51
N ARG A 421 -40.88 4.93 8.21
CA ARG A 421 -41.28 3.87 9.14
C ARG A 421 -40.60 2.54 8.78
N ILE A 422 -39.93 1.95 9.76
CA ILE A 422 -39.33 0.62 9.67
C ILE A 422 -40.06 -0.29 10.65
N THR A 423 -40.63 -1.37 10.17
CA THR A 423 -41.19 -2.42 11.03
C THR A 423 -40.15 -3.51 11.19
N TRP A 424 -39.82 -3.79 12.43
CA TRP A 424 -38.90 -4.85 12.81
C TRP A 424 -39.68 -6.11 13.16
N ASP A 425 -39.13 -7.27 12.84
CA ASP A 425 -39.56 -8.57 13.32
C ASP A 425 -38.58 -9.02 14.41
N VAL A 426 -39.07 -9.00 15.66
CA VAL A 426 -38.34 -9.42 16.85
C VAL A 426 -38.92 -10.76 17.29
N GLN A 427 -38.30 -11.86 16.85
CA GLN A 427 -38.74 -13.23 17.13
C GLN A 427 -40.22 -13.53 16.80
N GLY A 428 -40.74 -12.96 15.71
CA GLY A 428 -42.12 -13.12 15.26
C GLY A 428 -43.05 -11.98 15.67
N VAL A 429 -42.60 -11.06 16.55
CA VAL A 429 -43.40 -9.90 16.99
C VAL A 429 -43.04 -8.67 16.13
N PRO A 430 -44.01 -8.08 15.41
CA PRO A 430 -43.78 -6.87 14.64
C PRO A 430 -43.68 -5.63 15.55
N VAL A 431 -42.55 -4.93 15.51
CA VAL A 431 -42.29 -3.69 16.25
C VAL A 431 -42.14 -2.53 15.26
N PRO A 432 -43.16 -1.68 15.07
CA PRO A 432 -43.06 -0.51 14.21
C PRO A 432 -42.20 0.58 14.86
N THR A 433 -41.31 1.19 14.09
CA THR A 433 -40.43 2.28 14.52
C THR A 433 -40.35 3.36 13.46
N THR A 434 -40.01 4.58 13.87
CA THR A 434 -39.87 5.76 13.01
C THR A 434 -38.44 6.28 13.08
N VAL A 435 -37.81 6.53 11.93
CA VAL A 435 -36.44 7.05 11.85
C VAL A 435 -36.43 8.50 12.34
N ARG A 436 -35.78 8.78 13.47
CA ARG A 436 -35.74 10.11 14.09
C ARG A 436 -34.47 10.88 13.74
N ASN A 437 -33.36 10.16 13.63
CA ASN A 437 -32.07 10.75 13.33
C ASN A 437 -31.15 9.79 12.59
N LEU A 438 -30.14 10.35 11.94
CA LEU A 438 -29.09 9.66 11.22
C LEU A 438 -27.74 10.01 11.84
N ARG A 439 -26.89 9.01 12.03
CA ARG A 439 -25.55 9.15 12.61
C ARG A 439 -24.49 8.54 11.70
N ARG A 440 -23.26 9.04 11.80
CA ARG A 440 -22.08 8.42 11.21
C ARG A 440 -21.32 7.71 12.31
N VAL A 441 -20.96 6.47 12.07
CA VAL A 441 -20.26 5.62 13.05
C VAL A 441 -18.79 5.47 12.66
N ASP A 442 -17.90 5.76 13.59
CA ASP A 442 -16.47 5.45 13.45
C ASP A 442 -16.20 3.98 13.79
N TRP A 443 -16.16 3.14 12.75
CA TRP A 443 -15.86 1.71 12.86
C TRP A 443 -14.37 1.41 13.09
N ASP A 444 -13.49 2.42 13.00
CA ASP A 444 -12.05 2.25 13.20
C ASP A 444 -11.66 2.29 14.69
N ARG A 445 -12.57 2.74 15.57
CA ARG A 445 -12.42 2.68 17.04
C ARG A 445 -12.96 1.37 17.61
N PHE A 446 -12.21 0.77 18.53
CA PHE A 446 -12.63 -0.43 19.26
C PHE A 446 -13.66 -0.10 20.35
N ASP A 447 -14.92 -0.04 19.94
CA ASP A 447 -16.09 0.09 20.82
C ASP A 447 -17.25 -0.78 20.30
N ILE A 448 -18.29 -0.99 21.13
CA ILE A 448 -19.51 -1.70 20.74
C ILE A 448 -20.38 -0.78 19.89
N ASN A 449 -20.08 -0.73 18.60
CA ASN A 449 -20.84 0.07 17.65
C ASN A 449 -22.02 -0.70 17.05
N PHE A 450 -23.13 0.01 16.83
CA PHE A 450 -24.37 -0.55 16.27
C PHE A 450 -24.75 0.16 14.99
N LEU A 451 -25.37 -0.55 14.03
CA LEU A 451 -25.94 0.08 12.82
C LEU A 451 -27.30 0.73 13.09
N VAL A 452 -27.99 0.26 14.13
CA VAL A 452 -29.33 0.69 14.51
C VAL A 452 -29.37 0.81 16.03
N VAL A 453 -29.80 1.97 16.52
CA VAL A 453 -29.92 2.26 17.94
C VAL A 453 -31.33 2.77 18.16
N ALA A 454 -32.08 2.16 19.06
CA ALA A 454 -33.44 2.57 19.38
C ALA A 454 -33.48 3.46 20.62
N GLU A 455 -34.55 4.24 20.71
CA GLU A 455 -34.90 4.97 21.93
C GLU A 455 -35.16 3.97 23.07
N PRO A 456 -34.76 4.28 24.32
CA PRO A 456 -35.11 3.47 25.48
C PRO A 456 -36.63 3.23 25.55
N GLY A 457 -37.05 1.99 25.80
CA GLY A 457 -38.48 1.62 25.81
C GLY A 457 -38.94 0.87 24.55
N VAL A 458 -38.33 1.08 23.38
CA VAL A 458 -38.75 0.44 22.11
C VAL A 458 -38.59 -1.08 22.15
N PHE A 459 -37.46 -1.57 22.67
CA PHE A 459 -37.12 -3.00 22.70
C PHE A 459 -37.07 -3.58 24.12
N ASP A 460 -37.63 -2.90 25.12
CA ASP A 460 -37.47 -3.29 26.54
C ASP A 460 -38.10 -4.65 26.87
N GLN A 461 -39.18 -5.01 26.18
CA GLN A 461 -39.89 -6.29 26.35
C GLN A 461 -39.30 -7.41 25.47
N ALA A 462 -38.35 -7.11 24.60
CA ALA A 462 -37.76 -8.09 23.70
C ALA A 462 -36.73 -8.98 24.43
N PRO A 463 -36.60 -10.25 24.02
CA PRO A 463 -35.48 -11.09 24.46
C PRO A 463 -34.15 -10.43 24.10
N ARG A 464 -33.31 -10.20 25.10
CA ARG A 464 -32.03 -9.49 24.97
C ARG A 464 -30.89 -10.31 25.56
N SER A 465 -29.79 -10.35 24.82
CA SER A 465 -28.49 -10.83 25.30
C SER A 465 -27.58 -9.63 25.52
N TYR A 466 -26.55 -9.76 26.35
CA TYR A 466 -25.57 -8.71 26.59
C TYR A 466 -24.27 -9.00 25.85
N LEU A 467 -23.67 -7.92 25.38
CA LEU A 467 -22.34 -7.90 24.82
C LEU A 467 -21.48 -7.05 25.76
N GLY A 468 -20.38 -7.63 26.20
CA GLY A 468 -19.58 -7.07 27.28
C GLY A 468 -18.18 -6.69 26.82
N LEU A 469 -17.70 -5.52 27.20
CA LEU A 469 -16.30 -5.16 27.09
C LEU A 469 -15.66 -5.12 28.48
N ALA A 470 -14.49 -5.73 28.60
CA ALA A 470 -13.68 -5.61 29.79
C ALA A 470 -12.20 -5.53 29.46
N ARG A 471 -11.45 -5.11 30.47
CA ARG A 471 -10.01 -5.01 30.40
C ARG A 471 -9.35 -5.75 31.53
N ILE A 472 -8.38 -6.59 31.19
CA ILE A 472 -7.47 -7.22 32.16
C ILE A 472 -6.06 -7.10 31.58
N VAL A 473 -5.17 -6.42 32.30
CA VAL A 473 -3.82 -6.09 31.79
C VAL A 473 -2.92 -7.34 31.76
N ASP A 474 -2.95 -8.16 32.81
CA ASP A 474 -2.11 -9.36 32.94
C ASP A 474 -2.57 -10.48 31.97
N PRO A 475 -1.73 -10.94 31.02
CA PRO A 475 -2.04 -12.04 30.11
C PRO A 475 -2.38 -13.34 30.85
N ASP A 476 -1.71 -13.65 31.95
CA ASP A 476 -1.95 -14.88 32.69
C ASP A 476 -3.28 -14.82 33.44
N ALA A 477 -3.63 -13.67 34.02
CA ALA A 477 -4.94 -13.43 34.61
C ALA A 477 -6.06 -13.55 33.57
N ARG A 478 -5.87 -13.05 32.35
CA ARG A 478 -6.84 -13.23 31.26
C ARG A 478 -7.07 -14.68 30.90
N ALA A 479 -6.01 -15.45 30.71
CA ALA A 479 -6.12 -16.88 30.39
C ALA A 479 -6.85 -17.64 31.51
N ARG A 480 -6.56 -17.33 32.79
CA ARG A 480 -7.28 -17.89 33.94
C ARG A 480 -8.76 -17.48 33.96
N MET A 481 -9.06 -16.21 33.69
CA MET A 481 -10.43 -15.69 33.64
C MET A 481 -11.25 -16.39 32.55
N GLN A 482 -10.70 -16.51 31.34
CA GLN A 482 -11.36 -17.20 30.21
C GLN A 482 -11.65 -18.67 30.55
N ARG A 483 -10.67 -19.37 31.14
CA ARG A 483 -10.86 -20.75 31.58
C ARG A 483 -11.97 -20.85 32.63
N ASN A 484 -11.96 -19.99 33.64
CA ASN A 484 -12.96 -20.00 34.71
C ASN A 484 -14.35 -19.66 34.17
N LEU A 485 -14.45 -18.71 33.24
CA LEU A 485 -15.70 -18.34 32.56
C LEU A 485 -16.30 -19.53 31.80
N VAL A 486 -15.50 -20.28 31.04
CA VAL A 486 -15.99 -21.48 30.33
C VAL A 486 -16.49 -22.57 31.29
N LEU A 487 -15.88 -22.68 32.49
CA LEU A 487 -16.29 -23.65 33.50
C LEU A 487 -17.57 -23.24 34.24
N SER A 488 -17.78 -21.96 34.52
CA SER A 488 -18.94 -21.47 35.27
C SER A 488 -20.12 -21.06 34.39
N LEU A 489 -19.84 -20.52 33.20
CA LEU A 489 -20.81 -19.95 32.26
C LEU A 489 -20.53 -20.46 30.83
N PRO A 490 -20.82 -21.74 30.53
CA PRO A 490 -20.40 -22.40 29.28
C PRO A 490 -21.08 -21.85 28.01
N ASN A 491 -22.20 -21.14 28.13
CA ASN A 491 -22.85 -20.47 26.99
C ASN A 491 -22.20 -19.13 26.63
N VAL A 492 -21.52 -18.49 27.58
CA VAL A 492 -20.89 -17.17 27.36
C VAL A 492 -19.60 -17.37 26.59
N SER A 493 -19.52 -16.76 25.40
CA SER A 493 -18.32 -16.78 24.57
C SER A 493 -17.44 -15.57 24.89
N VAL A 494 -16.14 -15.79 25.00
CA VAL A 494 -15.14 -14.73 25.22
C VAL A 494 -14.14 -14.70 24.07
N LEU A 495 -13.84 -13.50 23.60
CA LEU A 495 -12.85 -13.24 22.57
C LEU A 495 -11.72 -12.37 23.15
N ASP A 496 -10.49 -12.87 23.06
CA ASP A 496 -9.29 -12.12 23.39
C ASP A 496 -8.87 -11.25 22.21
N LEU A 497 -9.07 -9.93 22.35
CA LEU A 497 -8.72 -8.99 21.30
C LEU A 497 -7.21 -8.73 21.24
N ALA A 498 -6.48 -8.92 22.36
CA ALA A 498 -5.04 -8.75 22.35
C ALA A 498 -4.34 -9.84 21.55
N LEU A 499 -4.87 -11.07 21.50
CA LEU A 499 -4.33 -12.13 20.63
C LEU A 499 -4.46 -11.74 19.14
N ILE A 500 -5.58 -11.09 18.78
CA ILE A 500 -5.78 -10.58 17.41
C ILE A 500 -4.79 -9.46 17.13
N GLN A 501 -4.63 -8.53 18.07
CA GLN A 501 -3.68 -7.43 17.95
C GLN A 501 -2.23 -7.92 17.84
N GLU A 502 -1.81 -8.86 18.68
CA GLU A 502 -0.46 -9.45 18.64
C GLU A 502 -0.20 -10.17 17.30
N ALA A 503 -1.20 -10.88 16.78
CA ALA A 503 -1.12 -11.48 15.46
C ALA A 503 -0.97 -10.42 14.36
N LEU A 504 -1.72 -9.32 14.44
CA LEU A 504 -1.61 -8.20 13.51
C LEU A 504 -0.24 -7.51 13.59
N ASP A 505 0.25 -7.20 14.79
CA ASP A 505 1.56 -6.59 15.03
C ASP A 505 2.69 -7.48 14.50
N THR A 506 2.56 -8.79 14.70
CA THR A 506 3.51 -9.76 14.16
C THR A 506 3.51 -9.76 12.62
N ILE A 507 2.33 -9.72 12.00
CA ILE A 507 2.21 -9.64 10.53
C ILE A 507 2.77 -8.32 10.01
N LEU A 508 2.46 -7.19 10.65
CA LEU A 508 2.96 -5.87 10.26
C LEU A 508 4.46 -5.74 10.45
N GLY A 509 4.99 -6.30 11.53
CA GLY A 509 6.43 -6.41 11.77
C GLY A 509 7.13 -7.17 10.64
N ARG A 510 6.56 -8.29 10.19
CA ARG A 510 7.06 -9.06 9.03
C ARG A 510 7.05 -8.25 7.74
N VAL A 511 5.93 -7.58 7.45
CA VAL A 511 5.80 -6.72 6.26
C VAL A 511 6.81 -5.57 6.32
N GLY A 512 6.96 -4.94 7.49
CA GLY A 512 7.94 -3.90 7.75
C GLY A 512 9.39 -4.37 7.59
N GLY A 513 9.70 -5.58 8.04
CA GLY A 513 11.00 -6.22 7.85
C GLY A 513 11.32 -6.42 6.36
N ALA A 514 10.38 -7.00 5.60
CA ALA A 514 10.53 -7.19 4.15
C ALA A 514 10.69 -5.86 3.40
N ILE A 515 9.96 -4.83 3.83
CA ILE A 515 10.06 -3.47 3.31
C ILE A 515 11.46 -2.87 3.56
N ARG A 516 11.97 -2.91 4.79
CA ARG A 516 13.30 -2.38 5.14
C ARG A 516 14.41 -3.11 4.40
N PHE A 517 14.26 -4.42 4.28
CA PHE A 517 15.15 -5.27 3.50
C PHE A 517 15.22 -4.82 2.04
N LEU A 518 14.09 -4.49 1.42
CA LEU A 518 14.06 -3.99 0.05
C LEU A 518 14.64 -2.57 -0.06
N ALA A 519 14.35 -1.70 0.91
CA ALA A 519 14.95 -0.37 0.99
C ALA A 519 16.49 -0.42 1.06
N PHE A 520 17.06 -1.42 1.72
CA PHE A 520 18.51 -1.65 1.74
C PHE A 520 19.08 -1.90 0.34
N PHE A 521 18.42 -2.69 -0.52
CA PHE A 521 18.87 -2.90 -1.91
C PHE A 521 18.78 -1.64 -2.76
N ILE A 522 17.74 -0.83 -2.58
CA ILE A 522 17.61 0.47 -3.25
C ILE A 522 18.75 1.40 -2.82
N ALA A 523 19.04 1.45 -1.53
CA ALA A 523 20.14 2.24 -1.00
C ALA A 523 21.48 1.78 -1.58
N LEU A 524 21.73 0.47 -1.62
CA LEU A 524 22.94 -0.11 -2.21
C LEU A 524 23.06 0.24 -3.70
N ALA A 525 21.97 0.10 -4.47
CA ALA A 525 21.95 0.51 -5.87
C ALA A 525 22.26 2.01 -6.03
N GLY A 526 21.68 2.86 -5.17
CA GLY A 526 21.96 4.29 -5.11
C GLY A 526 23.44 4.61 -4.86
N VAL A 527 24.09 3.89 -3.94
CA VAL A 527 25.54 4.00 -3.68
C VAL A 527 26.35 3.62 -4.91
N VAL A 528 26.01 2.51 -5.59
CA VAL A 528 26.69 2.08 -6.82
C VAL A 528 26.56 3.15 -7.91
N VAL A 529 25.38 3.74 -8.08
CA VAL A 529 25.17 4.83 -9.04
C VAL A 529 25.97 6.08 -8.66
N LEU A 530 26.03 6.43 -7.38
CA LEU A 530 26.82 7.55 -6.89
C LEU A 530 28.31 7.35 -7.21
N VAL A 531 28.85 6.15 -6.97
CA VAL A 531 30.24 5.80 -7.31
C VAL A 531 30.47 5.94 -8.83
N GLY A 532 29.53 5.48 -9.66
CA GLY A 532 29.62 5.62 -11.12
C GLY A 532 29.63 7.08 -11.58
N SER A 533 28.74 7.92 -11.03
CA SER A 533 28.71 9.35 -11.34
C SER A 533 29.98 10.06 -10.88
N LEU A 534 30.44 9.80 -9.65
CA LEU A 534 31.69 10.38 -9.14
C LEU A 534 32.90 9.99 -9.99
N SER A 535 32.97 8.73 -10.42
CA SER A 535 34.03 8.21 -11.29
C SER A 535 34.11 8.96 -12.61
N THR A 536 32.96 9.36 -13.17
CA THR A 536 32.91 10.16 -14.40
C THR A 536 33.58 11.53 -14.24
N SER A 537 33.45 12.14 -13.06
CA SER A 537 34.03 13.46 -12.78
C SER A 537 35.53 13.41 -12.44
N ARG A 538 36.10 12.22 -12.20
CA ARG A 538 37.49 12.06 -11.74
C ARG A 538 38.51 12.62 -12.73
N PHE A 539 38.36 12.34 -14.03
CA PHE A 539 39.32 12.82 -15.04
C PHE A 539 39.34 14.36 -15.15
N GLN A 540 38.17 14.99 -15.12
CA GLN A 540 38.07 16.46 -15.12
C GLN A 540 38.69 17.05 -13.85
N ARG A 541 38.36 16.48 -12.67
CA ARG A 541 38.93 16.93 -11.39
C ARG A 541 40.44 16.74 -11.31
N MET A 542 41.00 15.66 -11.87
CA MET A 542 42.45 15.46 -11.90
C MET A 542 43.16 16.55 -12.72
N ARG A 543 42.62 16.92 -13.88
CA ARG A 543 43.17 17.98 -14.73
C ARG A 543 43.05 19.36 -14.06
N GLU A 544 41.90 19.65 -13.45
CA GLU A 544 41.70 20.89 -12.67
C GLU A 544 42.61 20.95 -11.44
N SER A 545 42.76 19.86 -10.67
CA SER A 545 43.68 19.80 -9.54
C SER A 545 45.14 19.96 -9.96
N ALA A 546 45.54 19.40 -11.10
CA ALA A 546 46.89 19.58 -11.62
C ALA A 546 47.16 21.06 -11.93
N LEU A 547 46.22 21.73 -12.61
CA LEU A 547 46.27 23.18 -12.89
C LEU A 547 46.33 24.02 -11.61
N LEU A 548 45.48 23.71 -10.63
CA LEU A 548 45.46 24.43 -9.36
C LEU A 548 46.77 24.27 -8.58
N LYS A 549 47.35 23.06 -8.57
CA LYS A 549 48.66 22.81 -7.97
C LYS A 549 49.78 23.56 -8.68
N THR A 550 49.76 23.61 -10.02
CA THR A 550 50.75 24.43 -10.78
C THR A 550 50.63 25.92 -10.51
N LEU A 551 49.43 26.39 -10.13
CA LEU A 551 49.17 27.78 -9.72
C LEU A 551 49.40 28.03 -8.21
N GLY A 552 49.93 27.04 -7.47
CA GLY A 552 50.30 27.20 -6.06
C GLY A 552 49.23 26.81 -5.03
N ALA A 553 48.15 26.12 -5.43
CA ALA A 553 47.16 25.62 -4.49
C ALA A 553 47.76 24.56 -3.54
N ARG A 554 47.55 24.73 -2.24
CA ARG A 554 47.97 23.79 -1.20
C ARG A 554 47.08 22.56 -1.20
N ARG A 555 47.58 21.43 -0.69
CA ARG A 555 46.87 20.13 -0.63
C ARG A 555 45.57 20.14 0.21
N SER A 556 45.40 21.16 1.06
CA SER A 556 44.22 21.39 1.92
C SER A 556 43.09 22.19 1.22
N LEU A 557 43.33 22.65 0.00
CA LEU A 557 42.37 23.24 -0.93
C LEU A 557 42.00 22.19 -1.98
#